data_AF-A0A2G9UE30-F1
#
_entry.id   AF-A0A2G9UE30-F1
#
_cell.length_a   1.000
_cell.length_b   1.000
_cell.length_c   1.000
_cell.angle_alpha   90.00
_cell.angle_beta   90.00
_cell.angle_gamma   90.00
#
_symmetry.space_group_name_H-M   'P 1'
#
loop_
_entity.id
_entity.type
_entity.pdbx_description
1 polymer ?
#
loop_
_entity_poly.entity_id
_entity_poly.type
_entity_poly.pdbx_seq_one_letter_code
_entity_poly.pdbx_strand_id
1 'polypeptide(L)'
;MVPLLRQADESLDEAIGSGRLTFEHSGQSSPCLDLRRVHSVLNRRVLEEDVDLVVIEGMGRALHTNLHALFVCDSLKASGIFKVLLIE
;
A
#
# COMPACT_ATOMS: atom_id res chain seq x y z
N MET A 1 -2.13 -15.76 0.17
CA MET A 1 -1.38 -14.77 0.98
C MET A 1 -2.00 -14.57 2.36
N VAL A 2 -3.26 -14.12 2.49
CA VAL A 2 -3.90 -13.91 3.82
C VAL A 2 -3.81 -15.11 4.77
N PRO A 3 -4.05 -16.37 4.35
CA PRO A 3 -3.90 -17.52 5.24
C PRO A 3 -2.47 -17.71 5.78
N LEU A 4 -1.45 -17.33 5.00
CA LEU A 4 -0.06 -17.42 5.42
C LEU A 4 0.29 -16.34 6.45
N LEU A 5 -0.22 -15.12 6.26
CA LEU A 5 0.01 -14.01 7.20
C LEU A 5 -0.58 -14.31 8.58
N ARG A 6 -1.78 -14.89 8.63
CA ARG A 6 -2.43 -15.31 9.89
C ARG A 6 -1.63 -16.37 10.65
N GLN A 7 -0.95 -17.26 9.93
CA GLN A 7 -0.14 -18.31 10.56
C GLN A 7 1.25 -17.81 10.97
N ALA A 8 1.72 -16.70 10.39
CA ALA A 8 3.07 -16.19 10.60
C ALA A 8 3.23 -15.47 11.95
N ASP A 9 2.19 -14.77 12.42
CA ASP A 9 2.25 -13.94 13.62
C ASP A 9 0.85 -13.70 14.22
N GLU A 10 0.74 -13.80 15.55
CA GLU A 10 -0.53 -13.65 16.28
C GLU A 10 -1.09 -12.22 16.17
N SER A 11 -0.24 -11.20 16.17
CA SER A 11 -0.67 -9.80 16.05
C SER A 11 -1.23 -9.51 14.65
N LEU A 12 -0.68 -10.16 13.61
CA LEU A 12 -1.22 -10.10 12.25
C LEU A 12 -2.57 -10.81 12.16
N ASP A 13 -2.73 -11.98 12.77
CA ASP A 13 -4.02 -12.68 12.77
C ASP A 13 -5.10 -11.83 13.46
N GLU A 14 -4.80 -11.27 14.63
CA GLU A 14 -5.72 -10.40 15.36
C GLU A 14 -6.08 -9.13 14.56
N ALA A 15 -5.09 -8.47 13.95
CA ALA A 15 -5.31 -7.28 13.14
C ALA A 15 -6.19 -7.57 11.91
N ILE A 16 -6.01 -8.73 11.27
CA ILE A 16 -6.85 -9.17 10.14
C ILE A 16 -8.25 -9.55 10.64
N GLY A 17 -8.36 -10.27 11.77
CA GLY A 17 -9.63 -10.70 12.35
C GLY A 17 -10.50 -9.54 12.83
N SER A 18 -9.89 -8.48 13.35
CA SER A 18 -10.56 -7.26 13.81
C SER A 18 -10.81 -6.23 12.71
N GLY A 19 -10.30 -6.46 11.49
CA GLY A 19 -10.43 -5.53 10.36
C GLY A 19 -9.48 -4.33 10.40
N ARG A 20 -8.55 -4.25 11.37
CA ARG A 20 -7.50 -3.20 11.43
C ARG A 20 -6.47 -3.32 10.29
N LEU A 21 -6.30 -4.53 9.75
CA LEU A 21 -5.49 -4.79 8.57
C LEU A 21 -6.36 -5.36 7.45
N THR A 22 -6.57 -4.57 6.40
CA THR A 22 -7.33 -5.00 5.22
C THR A 22 -6.48 -4.93 3.96
N PHE A 23 -6.86 -5.70 2.94
CA PHE A 23 -6.11 -5.84 1.70
C PHE A 23 -6.98 -5.41 0.54
N GLU A 24 -6.46 -4.47 -0.27
CA GLU A 24 -7.11 -3.99 -1.48
C GLU A 24 -6.08 -3.89 -2.61
N HIS A 25 -6.51 -4.21 -3.82
CA HIS A 25 -5.62 -4.12 -4.98
C HIS A 25 -5.64 -2.69 -5.57
N SER A 26 -4.46 -2.17 -5.93
CA SER A 26 -4.34 -0.82 -6.52
C SER A 26 -4.91 -0.68 -7.95
N GLY A 27 -5.13 -1.80 -8.64
CA GLY A 27 -5.56 -1.83 -10.05
C GLY A 27 -4.43 -1.70 -11.06
N GLN A 28 -3.18 -1.63 -10.60
CA GLN A 28 -2.00 -1.39 -11.44
C GLN A 28 -1.18 -2.66 -11.62
N SER A 29 -0.92 -3.05 -12.87
CA SER A 29 -0.04 -4.17 -13.23
C SER A 29 1.42 -3.76 -13.45
N SER A 30 1.71 -2.45 -13.40
CA SER A 30 3.05 -1.91 -13.65
C SER A 30 3.84 -1.72 -12.34
N PRO A 31 5.18 -1.68 -12.39
CA PRO A 31 6.00 -1.33 -11.23
C PRO A 31 5.82 0.13 -10.78
N CYS A 32 5.22 0.95 -11.63
CA CYS A 32 4.86 2.34 -11.36
C CYS A 32 3.40 2.45 -10.91
N LEU A 33 3.11 3.45 -10.06
CA LEU A 33 1.77 3.73 -9.56
C LEU A 33 1.27 5.05 -10.15
N ASP A 34 0.29 5.01 -11.04
CA ASP A 34 -0.41 6.23 -11.47
C ASP A 34 -1.59 6.51 -10.52
N LEU A 35 -1.39 7.44 -9.58
CA LEU A 35 -2.41 7.82 -8.59
C LEU A 35 -3.69 8.41 -9.21
N ARG A 36 -3.65 8.82 -10.48
CA ARG A 36 -4.85 9.29 -11.22
C ARG A 36 -5.75 8.12 -11.65
N ARG A 37 -5.25 6.89 -11.59
CA ARG A 37 -5.92 5.68 -12.11
C ARG A 37 -5.91 4.54 -11.09
N VAL A 38 -6.29 4.83 -9.85
CA VAL A 38 -6.39 3.81 -8.79
C VAL A 38 -7.74 3.10 -8.84
N HIS A 39 -7.77 1.81 -8.50
CA HIS A 39 -8.99 1.01 -8.44
C HIS A 39 -10.05 1.65 -7.52
N SER A 40 -11.30 1.72 -7.99
CA SER A 40 -12.37 2.47 -7.31
C SER A 40 -12.67 1.96 -5.90
N VAL A 41 -12.54 0.65 -5.67
CA VAL A 41 -12.76 0.05 -4.34
C VAL A 41 -11.71 0.55 -3.34
N LEU A 42 -10.44 0.69 -3.74
CA LEU A 42 -9.40 1.22 -2.88
C LEU A 42 -9.65 2.70 -2.56
N ASN A 43 -10.02 3.50 -3.56
CA ASN A 43 -10.36 4.92 -3.34
C ASN A 43 -11.54 5.07 -2.37
N ARG A 44 -12.56 4.24 -2.50
CA ARG A 44 -13.72 4.25 -1.61
C ARG A 44 -13.33 3.90 -0.18
N ARG A 45 -12.51 2.86 0.01
CA ARG A 45 -12.03 2.45 1.34
C ARG A 45 -11.19 3.52 2.03
N VAL A 46 -10.30 4.20 1.29
CA VAL A 46 -9.51 5.33 1.83
C VAL A 46 -10.41 6.43 2.40
N LEU A 47 -11.56 6.70 1.77
CA LEU A 47 -12.53 7.68 2.25
C LEU A 47 -13.39 7.15 3.41
N GLU A 48 -13.83 5.88 3.34
CA GLU A 48 -14.66 5.26 4.38
C GLU A 48 -13.91 5.05 5.69
N GLU A 49 -12.60 4.79 5.63
CA GLU A 49 -11.72 4.59 6.78
C GLU A 49 -11.06 5.88 7.28
N ASP A 50 -11.42 7.04 6.70
CA ASP A 50 -10.88 8.37 7.06
C ASP A 50 -9.34 8.40 7.15
N VAL A 51 -8.67 7.90 6.10
CA VAL A 51 -7.22 7.74 6.11
C VAL A 51 -6.51 9.10 6.25
N ASP A 52 -5.73 9.22 7.32
CA ASP A 52 -4.96 10.41 7.68
C ASP A 52 -3.46 10.32 7.36
N LEU A 53 -2.99 9.13 6.95
CA LEU A 53 -1.61 8.90 6.54
C LEU A 53 -1.52 7.95 5.33
N VAL A 54 -0.84 8.40 4.28
CA VAL A 54 -0.51 7.57 3.11
C VAL A 54 0.97 7.22 3.09
N VAL A 55 1.28 5.93 3.15
CA VAL A 55 2.65 5.43 2.98
C VAL A 55 2.78 4.79 1.59
N ILE A 56 3.70 5.31 0.78
CA ILE A 56 4.03 4.73 -0.54
C ILE A 56 5.46 4.20 -0.47
N GLU A 57 5.60 2.91 -0.72
CA GLU A 57 6.87 2.20 -0.76
C GLU A 57 7.26 1.87 -2.21
N GLY A 58 8.56 1.94 -2.49
CA GLY A 58 9.18 1.43 -3.70
C GLY A 58 9.62 2.53 -4.67
N MET A 59 10.80 2.36 -5.25
CA MET A 59 11.40 3.36 -6.15
C MET A 59 10.49 3.72 -7.35
N GLY A 60 9.81 2.75 -7.96
CA GLY A 60 8.87 2.99 -9.07
C GLY A 60 7.61 3.77 -8.66
N ARG A 61 7.05 3.48 -7.47
CA ARG A 61 5.79 4.05 -6.99
C ARG A 61 6.01 5.36 -6.24
N ALA A 62 6.95 5.39 -5.30
CA ALA A 62 7.23 6.56 -4.48
C ALA A 62 8.11 7.57 -5.20
N LEU A 63 9.27 7.16 -5.72
CA LEU A 63 10.28 8.11 -6.23
C LEU A 63 10.01 8.52 -7.69
N HIS A 64 9.86 7.55 -8.59
CA HIS A 64 9.79 7.80 -10.03
C HIS A 64 8.47 8.45 -10.47
N THR A 65 7.36 8.11 -9.80
CA THR A 65 6.03 8.56 -10.23
C THR A 65 5.37 9.53 -9.28
N ASN A 66 5.60 9.43 -7.96
CA ASN A 66 4.81 10.17 -6.98
C ASN A 66 5.62 10.97 -5.95
N LEU A 67 6.91 11.26 -6.20
CA LEU A 67 7.77 11.95 -5.20
C LEU A 67 7.16 13.28 -4.75
N HIS A 68 6.59 14.01 -5.71
CA HIS A 68 5.97 15.31 -5.50
C HIS A 68 4.44 15.26 -5.52
N ALA A 69 3.85 14.06 -5.45
CA ALA A 69 2.40 13.94 -5.32
C ALA A 69 1.94 14.56 -4.00
N LEU A 70 0.96 15.45 -4.10
CA LEU A 70 0.35 16.12 -2.96
C LEU A 70 -0.87 15.32 -2.51
N PHE A 71 -0.99 15.13 -1.19
CA PHE A 71 -2.12 14.50 -0.54
C PHE A 71 -2.79 15.52 0.38
N VAL A 72 -4.08 15.32 0.64
CA VAL A 72 -4.83 16.12 1.62
C VAL A 72 -4.40 15.83 3.05
N CYS A 73 -3.83 14.64 3.26
CA CYS A 73 -3.33 14.15 4.53
C CYS A 73 -1.81 13.95 4.48
N ASP A 74 -1.22 13.54 5.60
CA ASP A 74 0.21 13.31 5.68
C ASP A 74 0.63 12.18 4.73
N SER A 75 1.82 12.30 4.15
CA SER A 75 2.33 11.25 3.28
C SER A 75 3.81 10.97 3.51
N LEU A 76 4.13 9.69 3.63
CA LEU A 76 5.50 9.19 3.68
C LEU A 76 5.81 8.46 2.36
N LYS A 77 6.81 8.97 1.64
CA LYS A 77 7.26 8.42 0.37
C LYS A 77 8.64 7.81 0.60
N ALA A 78 8.67 6.50 0.78
CA ALA A 78 9.87 5.76 1.10
C ALA A 78 10.32 4.92 -0.10
N SER A 79 11.63 4.88 -0.32
CA SER A 79 12.24 3.98 -1.29
C SER A 79 13.47 3.36 -0.63
N GLY A 80 13.44 2.04 -0.41
CA GLY A 80 14.64 1.31 -0.03
C GLY A 80 15.60 1.23 -1.22
N ILE A 81 16.89 1.50 -1.02
CA ILE A 81 17.94 0.97 -1.90
C ILE A 81 18.20 -0.47 -1.45
N PHE A 82 17.25 -1.35 -1.71
CA PHE A 82 17.51 -2.79 -1.61
C PHE A 82 17.04 -3.41 -2.90
N LYS A 83 18.00 -3.78 -3.75
CA LYS A 83 17.86 -5.00 -4.55
C LYS A 83 17.67 -6.12 -3.53
N VAL A 84 16.43 -6.36 -3.13
CA VAL A 84 16.07 -7.71 -2.76
C VAL A 84 16.08 -8.45 -4.08
N LEU A 85 17.14 -9.23 -4.31
CA LEU A 85 17.13 -10.30 -5.30
C LEU A 85 16.14 -11.35 -4.76
N LEU A 86 14.85 -11.04 -4.81
CA LEU A 86 13.82 -12.07 -4.85
C LEU A 86 13.85 -12.50 -6.31
N ILE A 87 14.42 -13.68 -6.55
CA ILE A 87 14.05 -14.47 -7.72
C ILE A 87 12.55 -14.72 -7.54
N GLU A 88 11.73 -13.88 -8.16
CA GLU A 88 10.44 -14.14 -8.83
C GLU A 88 10.24 -12.98 -9.83
#